data_AF-A0A0J7IPB0-F1
#
_entry.id   AF-A0A0J7IPB0-F1
#
_cell.length_a   1.000
_cell.length_b   1.000
_cell.length_c   1.000
_cell.angle_alpha   90.00
_cell.angle_beta   90.00
_cell.angle_gamma   90.00
#
_symmetry.space_group_name_H-M   'P 1'
#
loop_
_entity.id
_entity.type
_entity.pdbx_description
1 polymer ?
#
loop_
_entity_poly.entity_id
_entity_poly.type
_entity_poly.pdbx_seq_one_letter_code
_entity_poly.pdbx_strand_id
1 'polypeptide(L)'
;MFESNYIQYQKILSGECTDINLIMNSHSIYDILKKEAISIYDTVQDKDKWLKSEILSLIDNKIYIPLNFNLEFKNIYLNSFLRFDLINEYLKNKNLEFDITSDLNLVVEKSSENGKLYKVLHILFIMITNSITDESTFAFIEKLLYIYNKNNSFEDKTLIYDISDFIESKYSFNKLNYLKTKFPLIW
;
A
#
# COMPACT_ATOMS: atom_id res chain seq x y z
N MET A 1 -6.04 30.54 -0.07
CA MET A 1 -5.86 29.13 0.36
C MET A 1 -6.89 28.20 -0.28
N PHE A 2 -8.20 28.46 -0.15
CA PHE A 2 -9.23 27.64 -0.81
C PHE A 2 -9.18 27.67 -2.35
N GLU A 3 -9.00 28.83 -2.98
CA GLU A 3 -8.93 28.92 -4.45
C GLU A 3 -7.70 28.25 -5.05
N SER A 4 -6.53 28.30 -4.39
CA SER A 4 -5.34 27.59 -4.89
C SER A 4 -5.49 26.08 -4.78
N ASN A 5 -6.11 25.59 -3.69
CA ASN A 5 -6.41 24.17 -3.52
C ASN A 5 -7.47 23.70 -4.53
N TYR A 6 -8.46 24.53 -4.84
CA TYR A 6 -9.48 24.22 -5.85
C TYR A 6 -8.92 24.21 -7.28
N ILE A 7 -8.05 25.17 -7.63
CA ILE A 7 -7.36 25.20 -8.93
C ILE A 7 -6.39 24.03 -9.06
N GLN A 8 -5.68 23.66 -7.98
CA GLN A 8 -4.87 22.44 -7.97
C GLN A 8 -5.73 21.20 -8.13
N TYR A 9 -6.83 21.08 -7.38
CA TYR A 9 -7.78 19.99 -7.52
C TYR A 9 -8.28 19.86 -8.96
N GLN A 10 -8.65 20.96 -9.62
CA GLN A 10 -9.05 20.98 -11.03
C GLN A 10 -7.94 20.49 -11.99
N LYS A 11 -6.67 20.84 -11.74
CA LYS A 11 -5.52 20.35 -12.53
C LYS A 11 -5.22 18.86 -12.31
N ILE A 12 -5.50 18.38 -11.11
CA ILE A 12 -5.42 16.96 -10.76
C ILE A 12 -6.52 16.19 -11.49
N LEU A 13 -7.74 16.74 -11.48
CA LEU A 13 -8.89 16.19 -12.19
C LEU A 13 -8.71 16.19 -13.72
N SER A 14 -7.94 17.12 -14.29
CA SER A 14 -7.67 17.20 -15.74
C SER A 14 -6.58 16.25 -16.24
N GLY A 15 -5.93 15.47 -15.35
CA GLY A 15 -4.86 14.54 -15.74
C GLY A 15 -3.53 15.20 -16.08
N GLU A 16 -3.37 16.50 -15.81
CA GLU A 16 -2.11 17.22 -15.95
C GLU A 16 -1.20 16.85 -14.76
N CYS A 17 -0.45 15.75 -14.95
CA CYS A 17 0.66 15.24 -14.13
C CYS A 17 0.70 15.72 -12.67
N THR A 18 0.20 14.89 -11.77
CA THR A 18 0.14 15.23 -10.34
C THR A 18 1.31 14.64 -9.57
N ASP A 19 2.03 15.49 -8.84
CA ASP A 19 2.91 15.04 -7.76
C ASP A 19 2.04 14.42 -6.64
N ILE A 20 2.15 13.11 -6.45
CA ILE A 20 1.39 12.36 -5.44
C ILE A 20 1.63 12.95 -4.04
N ASN A 21 2.83 13.48 -3.78
CA ASN A 21 3.14 14.11 -2.50
C ASN A 21 2.32 15.39 -2.29
N LEU A 22 2.01 16.14 -3.36
CA LEU A 22 1.12 17.30 -3.26
C LEU A 22 -0.32 16.89 -2.92
N ILE A 23 -0.79 15.74 -3.42
CA ILE A 23 -2.12 15.20 -3.07
C ILE A 23 -2.15 14.82 -1.60
N MET A 24 -1.18 14.01 -1.15
CA MET A 24 -1.11 13.52 0.23
C MET A 24 -0.95 14.67 1.23
N ASN A 25 -0.15 15.69 0.90
CA ASN A 25 0.05 16.85 1.77
C ASN A 25 -1.17 17.79 1.79
N SER A 26 -2.02 17.73 0.76
CA SER A 26 -3.27 18.51 0.69
C SER A 26 -4.41 17.76 1.39
N HIS A 27 -4.59 18.06 2.68
CA HIS A 27 -5.62 17.43 3.52
C HIS A 27 -7.01 17.49 2.88
N SER A 28 -7.39 18.62 2.28
CA SER A 28 -8.69 18.77 1.64
C SER A 28 -8.90 17.87 0.43
N ILE A 29 -7.84 17.62 -0.36
CA ILE A 29 -7.95 16.80 -1.58
C ILE A 29 -7.90 15.33 -1.19
N TYR A 30 -6.98 14.95 -0.31
CA TYR A 30 -6.87 13.58 0.18
C TYR A 30 -8.16 13.11 0.88
N ASP A 31 -8.79 13.96 1.69
CA ASP A 31 -10.06 13.64 2.37
C ASP A 31 -11.22 13.38 1.39
N ILE A 32 -11.28 14.13 0.29
CA ILE A 32 -12.30 13.92 -0.77
C ILE A 32 -12.06 12.56 -1.43
N LEU A 33 -10.82 12.29 -1.84
CA LEU A 33 -10.45 11.02 -2.46
C LEU A 33 -10.72 9.84 -1.52
N LYS A 34 -10.39 9.99 -0.23
CA LYS A 34 -10.66 8.99 0.81
C LYS A 34 -12.14 8.68 0.92
N LYS A 35 -13.01 9.69 1.00
CA LYS A 35 -14.47 9.50 1.11
C LYS A 35 -15.03 8.78 -0.11
N GLU A 36 -14.59 9.17 -1.31
CA GLU A 36 -15.03 8.53 -2.55
C GLU A 36 -14.56 7.08 -2.62
N ALA A 37 -13.29 6.82 -2.32
CA ALA A 37 -12.72 5.47 -2.28
C ALA A 37 -13.49 4.56 -1.31
N ILE A 38 -13.71 5.01 -0.07
CA ILE A 38 -14.44 4.24 0.94
C ILE A 38 -15.85 3.90 0.46
N SER A 39 -16.58 4.89 -0.09
CA SER A 39 -17.94 4.67 -0.59
C SER A 39 -17.97 3.61 -1.69
N ILE A 40 -16.97 3.59 -2.56
CA ILE A 40 -16.89 2.62 -3.66
C ILE A 40 -16.47 1.26 -3.16
N TYR A 41 -15.48 1.20 -2.27
CA TYR A 41 -15.06 -0.05 -1.66
C TYR A 41 -16.22 -0.70 -0.92
N ASP A 42 -17.00 0.01 -0.12
CA ASP A 42 -18.15 -0.55 0.61
C ASP A 42 -19.16 -1.28 -0.32
N THR A 43 -19.20 -0.98 -1.63
CA THR A 43 -20.05 -1.70 -2.61
C THR A 43 -19.47 -3.02 -3.12
N VAL A 44 -18.19 -3.29 -2.86
CA VAL A 44 -17.50 -4.51 -3.31
C VAL A 44 -17.97 -5.71 -2.47
N GLN A 45 -18.67 -6.65 -3.10
CA GLN A 45 -19.21 -7.84 -2.43
C GLN A 45 -18.11 -8.82 -1.99
N ASP A 46 -17.15 -9.12 -2.88
CA ASP A 46 -16.05 -10.05 -2.62
C ASP A 46 -14.75 -9.29 -2.38
N LYS A 47 -14.50 -8.97 -1.11
CA LYS A 47 -13.35 -8.17 -0.67
C LYS A 47 -12.02 -8.89 -0.83
N ASP A 48 -11.99 -10.20 -0.59
CA ASP A 48 -10.78 -11.01 -0.71
C ASP A 48 -10.32 -11.05 -2.17
N LYS A 49 -11.22 -11.40 -3.08
CA LYS A 49 -10.93 -11.45 -4.51
C LYS A 49 -10.53 -10.08 -5.06
N TRP A 50 -11.19 -9.01 -4.61
CA TRP A 50 -10.85 -7.65 -4.99
C TRP A 50 -9.45 -7.28 -4.53
N LEU A 51 -9.12 -7.50 -3.26
CA LEU A 51 -7.82 -7.14 -2.73
C LEU A 51 -6.68 -7.90 -3.43
N LYS A 52 -6.86 -9.21 -3.67
CA LYS A 52 -5.90 -10.02 -4.42
C LYS A 52 -5.71 -9.50 -5.84
N SER A 53 -6.79 -9.10 -6.51
CA SER A 53 -6.72 -8.45 -7.82
C SER A 53 -5.92 -7.15 -7.78
N GLU A 54 -6.14 -6.28 -6.79
CA GLU A 54 -5.38 -5.04 -6.63
C GLU A 54 -3.89 -5.35 -6.41
N ILE A 55 -3.54 -6.31 -5.56
CA ILE A 55 -2.15 -6.72 -5.33
C ILE A 55 -1.50 -7.23 -6.62
N LEU A 56 -2.16 -8.14 -7.33
CA LEU A 56 -1.62 -8.73 -8.57
C LEU A 56 -1.47 -7.69 -9.70
N SER A 57 -2.26 -6.62 -9.66
CA SER A 57 -2.10 -5.51 -10.62
C SER A 57 -0.75 -4.79 -10.50
N LEU A 58 0.02 -5.00 -9.43
CA LEU A 58 1.42 -4.50 -9.34
C LEU A 58 2.35 -5.15 -10.37
N ILE A 59 1.98 -6.32 -10.90
CA ILE A 59 2.78 -7.07 -11.87
C ILE A 59 2.57 -6.51 -13.28
N ASP A 60 1.32 -6.23 -13.67
CA ASP A 60 0.96 -5.92 -15.06
C ASP A 60 0.09 -4.69 -15.25
N ASN A 61 -0.13 -3.91 -14.18
CA ASN A 61 -0.94 -2.68 -14.15
C ASN A 61 -2.39 -2.86 -14.61
N LYS A 62 -2.96 -4.08 -14.53
CA LYS A 62 -4.35 -4.32 -14.89
C LYS A 62 -5.26 -4.33 -13.67
N ILE A 63 -6.35 -3.59 -13.73
CA ILE A 63 -7.47 -3.74 -12.79
C ILE A 63 -8.40 -4.82 -13.32
N TYR A 64 -8.54 -5.90 -12.57
CA TYR A 64 -9.39 -7.04 -12.96
C TYR A 64 -10.83 -6.91 -12.46
N ILE A 65 -11.06 -6.09 -11.43
CA ILE A 65 -12.41 -5.81 -10.90
C ILE A 65 -12.75 -4.35 -11.17
N PRO A 66 -13.67 -4.06 -12.10
CA PRO A 66 -14.06 -2.69 -12.37
C PRO A 66 -14.78 -2.09 -11.16
N LEU A 67 -14.29 -0.95 -10.71
CA LEU A 67 -14.91 -0.13 -9.68
C LEU A 67 -15.57 1.08 -10.33
N ASN A 68 -16.72 1.50 -9.81
CA ASN A 68 -17.52 2.60 -10.34
C ASN A 68 -16.96 3.96 -9.89
N PHE A 69 -15.68 4.21 -10.16
CA PHE A 69 -15.06 5.51 -10.00
C PHE A 69 -15.61 6.48 -11.03
N ASN A 70 -15.74 7.76 -10.67
CA ASN A 70 -15.87 8.81 -11.69
C ASN A 70 -14.61 8.81 -12.58
N LEU A 71 -14.71 9.41 -13.78
CA LEU A 71 -13.64 9.33 -14.79
C LEU A 71 -12.34 9.95 -14.26
N GLU A 72 -12.46 10.99 -13.47
CA GLU A 72 -11.37 11.77 -12.90
C GLU A 72 -10.63 10.96 -11.82
N PHE A 73 -11.35 10.36 -10.90
CA PHE A 73 -10.83 9.49 -9.85
C PHE A 73 -10.19 8.23 -10.45
N LYS A 74 -10.81 7.66 -11.50
CA LYS A 74 -10.27 6.49 -12.20
C LYS A 74 -8.85 6.73 -12.73
N ASN A 75 -8.56 7.93 -13.24
CA ASN A 75 -7.23 8.27 -13.77
C ASN A 75 -6.18 8.38 -12.66
N ILE A 76 -6.53 8.96 -11.51
CA ILE A 76 -5.67 9.04 -10.33
C ILE A 76 -5.44 7.65 -9.77
N TYR A 77 -6.51 6.86 -9.64
CA TYR A 77 -6.51 5.52 -9.10
C TYR A 77 -5.62 4.56 -9.88
N LEU A 78 -5.74 4.54 -11.21
CA LEU A 78 -5.02 3.61 -12.09
C LEU A 78 -3.51 3.87 -12.16
N ASN A 79 -3.09 5.13 -12.04
CA ASN A 79 -1.72 5.54 -12.35
C ASN A 79 -0.90 5.93 -11.12
N SER A 80 -1.47 5.80 -9.91
CA SER A 80 -0.85 6.25 -8.68
C SER A 80 -0.73 5.13 -7.65
N PHE A 81 0.37 5.14 -6.89
CA PHE A 81 0.51 4.30 -5.69
C PHE A 81 -0.47 4.70 -4.59
N LEU A 82 -1.03 5.92 -4.66
CA LEU A 82 -2.06 6.44 -3.77
C LEU A 82 -3.24 5.47 -3.57
N ARG A 83 -3.58 4.65 -4.58
CA ARG A 83 -4.65 3.67 -4.42
C ARG A 83 -4.39 2.70 -3.27
N PHE A 84 -3.14 2.30 -3.03
CA PHE A 84 -2.81 1.36 -1.96
C PHE A 84 -2.85 2.02 -0.58
N ASP A 85 -2.54 3.32 -0.50
CA ASP A 85 -2.78 4.11 0.71
C ASP A 85 -4.27 4.16 1.03
N LEU A 86 -5.12 4.42 0.03
CA LEU A 86 -6.57 4.45 0.18
C LEU A 86 -7.15 3.09 0.57
N ILE A 87 -6.65 2.00 -0.03
CA ILE A 87 -7.01 0.62 0.34
C ILE A 87 -6.61 0.36 1.80
N ASN A 88 -5.36 0.64 2.17
CA ASN A 88 -4.85 0.40 3.52
C ASN A 88 -5.66 1.16 4.58
N GLU A 89 -5.94 2.44 4.33
CA GLU A 89 -6.81 3.25 5.18
C GLU A 89 -8.19 2.61 5.35
N TYR A 90 -8.81 2.17 4.25
CA TYR A 90 -10.10 1.52 4.31
C TYR A 90 -10.06 0.22 5.14
N LEU A 91 -9.05 -0.62 4.93
CA LEU A 91 -8.88 -1.90 5.62
C LEU A 91 -8.60 -1.71 7.12
N LYS A 92 -7.69 -0.80 7.49
CA LYS A 92 -7.39 -0.40 8.88
C LYS A 92 -8.67 0.09 9.59
N ASN A 93 -9.43 0.99 8.96
CA ASN A 93 -10.66 1.55 9.55
C ASN A 93 -11.75 0.49 9.78
N LYS A 94 -11.81 -0.54 8.93
CA LYS A 94 -12.76 -1.65 9.06
C LYS A 94 -12.21 -2.82 9.88
N ASN A 95 -10.95 -2.75 10.32
CA ASN A 95 -10.22 -3.82 11.01
C ASN A 95 -10.33 -5.16 10.26
N LEU A 96 -10.05 -5.13 8.95
CA LEU A 96 -10.13 -6.30 8.08
C LEU A 96 -8.74 -6.87 7.79
N GLU A 97 -8.61 -8.19 7.87
CA GLU A 97 -7.38 -8.94 7.57
C GLU A 97 -7.68 -10.00 6.50
N PHE A 98 -6.71 -10.31 5.65
CA PHE A 98 -6.86 -11.22 4.51
C PHE A 98 -5.70 -12.19 4.37
N ASP A 99 -5.95 -13.34 3.75
CA ASP A 99 -4.89 -14.26 3.33
C ASP A 99 -4.35 -13.82 1.97
N ILE A 100 -3.39 -12.89 1.97
CA ILE A 100 -2.78 -12.27 0.77
C ILE A 100 -1.27 -12.52 0.68
N THR A 101 -0.68 -13.26 1.62
CA THR A 101 0.78 -13.43 1.72
C THR A 101 1.38 -14.16 0.51
N SER A 102 0.64 -15.09 -0.09
CA SER A 102 1.04 -15.74 -1.34
C SER A 102 1.07 -14.76 -2.52
N ASP A 103 0.07 -13.88 -2.63
CA ASP A 103 -0.04 -12.91 -3.71
C ASP A 103 1.07 -11.86 -3.60
N LEU A 104 1.36 -11.40 -2.39
CA LEU A 104 2.49 -10.49 -2.11
C LEU A 104 3.83 -11.14 -2.45
N ASN A 105 4.02 -12.42 -2.16
CA ASN A 105 5.23 -13.16 -2.56
C ASN A 105 5.40 -13.21 -4.08
N LEU A 106 4.32 -13.47 -4.82
CA LEU A 106 4.36 -13.50 -6.28
C LEU A 106 4.73 -12.12 -6.86
N VAL A 107 4.21 -11.03 -6.28
CA VAL A 107 4.60 -9.66 -6.66
C VAL A 107 6.09 -9.43 -6.42
N VAL A 108 6.66 -9.89 -5.30
CA VAL A 108 8.10 -9.78 -5.04
C VAL A 108 8.92 -10.51 -6.10
N GLU A 109 8.56 -11.76 -6.41
CA GLU A 109 9.27 -12.57 -7.41
C GLU A 109 9.26 -11.90 -8.78
N LYS A 110 8.08 -11.52 -9.27
CA LYS A 110 7.91 -10.90 -10.59
C LYS A 110 8.54 -9.51 -10.67
N SER A 111 8.51 -8.74 -9.59
CA SER A 111 9.12 -7.41 -9.55
C SER A 111 10.64 -7.49 -9.44
N SER A 112 11.18 -8.54 -8.82
CA SER A 112 12.62 -8.82 -8.77
C SER A 112 13.15 -9.20 -10.15
N GLU A 113 12.47 -10.11 -10.87
CA GLU A 113 12.81 -10.52 -12.25
C GLU A 113 12.91 -9.32 -13.20
N ASN A 114 12.04 -8.33 -13.02
CA ASN A 114 11.94 -7.16 -13.89
C ASN A 114 12.74 -5.93 -13.41
N GLY A 115 13.52 -6.04 -12.32
CA GLY A 115 14.30 -4.93 -11.76
C GLY A 115 13.45 -3.77 -11.20
N LYS A 116 12.18 -4.03 -10.85
CA LYS A 116 11.21 -3.04 -10.38
C LYS A 116 10.85 -3.19 -8.90
N LEU A 117 11.51 -4.08 -8.17
CA LEU A 117 11.21 -4.36 -6.76
C LEU A 117 11.19 -3.09 -5.89
N TYR A 118 12.12 -2.16 -6.11
CA TYR A 118 12.16 -0.89 -5.36
C TYR A 118 10.88 -0.06 -5.51
N LYS A 119 10.22 -0.13 -6.68
CA LYS A 119 8.99 0.65 -6.96
C LYS A 119 7.79 0.14 -6.19
N VAL A 120 7.76 -1.15 -5.88
CA VAL A 120 6.62 -1.80 -5.23
C VAL A 120 6.87 -2.07 -3.75
N LEU A 121 8.11 -1.89 -3.27
CA LEU A 121 8.50 -2.24 -1.91
C LEU A 121 7.66 -1.50 -0.84
N HIS A 122 7.41 -0.21 -1.05
CA HIS A 122 6.52 0.58 -0.18
C HIS A 122 5.14 -0.09 -0.06
N ILE A 123 4.54 -0.44 -1.20
CA ILE A 123 3.21 -1.06 -1.23
C ILE A 123 3.21 -2.42 -0.55
N LEU A 124 4.29 -3.19 -0.69
CA LEU A 124 4.43 -4.48 -0.01
C LEU A 124 4.47 -4.30 1.52
N PHE A 125 5.19 -3.29 2.02
CA PHE A 125 5.21 -2.93 3.44
C PHE A 125 3.85 -2.47 3.96
N ILE A 126 3.12 -1.66 3.18
CA ILE A 126 1.75 -1.25 3.51
C ILE A 126 0.84 -2.48 3.56
N MET A 127 0.83 -3.27 2.50
CA MET A 127 -0.17 -4.31 2.31
C MET A 127 -0.01 -5.47 3.29
N ILE A 128 1.21 -5.84 3.65
CA ILE A 128 1.45 -6.93 4.62
C ILE A 128 0.85 -6.65 5.99
N THR A 129 0.63 -5.38 6.36
CA THR A 129 -0.05 -5.01 7.62
C THR A 129 -1.54 -5.40 7.65
N ASN A 130 -2.11 -5.77 6.50
CA ASN A 130 -3.49 -6.24 6.35
C ASN A 130 -3.57 -7.77 6.15
N SER A 131 -2.45 -8.49 6.32
CA SER A 131 -2.43 -9.96 6.24
C SER A 131 -2.85 -10.60 7.56
N ILE A 132 -3.49 -11.77 7.46
CA ILE A 132 -3.65 -12.69 8.60
C ILE A 132 -2.28 -13.06 9.13
N THR A 133 -2.08 -12.92 10.44
CA THR A 133 -0.77 -13.16 11.07
C THR A 133 -0.55 -14.64 11.35
N ASP A 134 0.29 -15.27 10.54
CA ASP A 134 0.71 -16.66 10.66
C ASP A 134 2.23 -16.82 10.38
N GLU A 135 2.72 -18.06 10.34
CA GLU A 135 4.15 -18.32 10.06
C GLU A 135 4.55 -17.92 8.64
N SER A 136 3.64 -18.05 7.66
CA SER A 136 3.90 -17.64 6.27
C SER A 136 4.11 -16.13 6.18
N THR A 137 3.24 -15.37 6.84
CA THR A 137 3.27 -13.91 6.93
C THR A 137 4.52 -13.45 7.68
N PHE A 138 4.88 -14.11 8.78
CA PHE A 138 6.12 -13.82 9.50
C PHE A 138 7.36 -14.03 8.62
N ALA A 139 7.45 -15.17 7.93
CA ALA A 139 8.56 -15.44 7.01
C ALA A 139 8.62 -14.43 5.85
N PHE A 140 7.46 -13.96 5.39
CA PHE A 140 7.40 -12.91 4.37
C PHE A 140 7.88 -11.55 4.90
N ILE A 141 7.51 -11.18 6.13
CA ILE A 141 8.03 -9.97 6.79
C ILE A 141 9.55 -10.05 6.87
N GLU A 142 10.12 -11.17 7.31
CA GLU A 142 11.57 -11.36 7.33
C GLU A 142 12.21 -11.16 5.95
N LYS A 143 11.57 -11.69 4.89
CA LYS A 143 12.02 -11.53 3.51
C LYS A 143 11.99 -10.05 3.09
N LEU A 144 10.93 -9.30 3.41
CA LEU A 144 10.84 -7.86 3.12
C LEU A 144 11.91 -7.05 3.86
N LEU A 145 12.12 -7.30 5.15
CA LEU A 145 13.14 -6.61 5.95
C LEU A 145 14.56 -6.92 5.45
N TYR A 146 14.82 -8.16 5.01
CA TYR A 146 16.08 -8.52 4.38
C TYR A 146 16.29 -7.79 3.05
N ILE A 147 15.26 -7.73 2.19
CA ILE A 147 15.29 -6.97 0.94
C ILE A 147 15.56 -5.49 1.21
N TYR A 148 14.91 -4.92 2.22
CA TYR A 148 15.10 -3.53 2.64
C TYR A 148 16.54 -3.26 3.06
N ASN A 149 17.07 -4.03 4.02
CA ASN A 149 18.42 -3.85 4.54
C ASN A 149 19.53 -4.09 3.50
N LYS A 150 19.34 -5.03 2.56
CA LYS A 150 20.36 -5.30 1.53
C LYS A 150 20.52 -4.13 0.57
N ASN A 151 19.45 -3.40 0.32
CA ASN A 151 19.45 -2.25 -0.57
C ASN A 151 19.54 -0.97 0.28
N ASN A 152 20.76 -0.61 0.71
CA ASN A 152 21.11 0.60 1.48
C ASN A 152 20.70 1.95 0.84
N SER A 153 19.93 1.92 -0.24
CA SER A 153 19.52 3.04 -1.08
C SER A 153 18.05 3.42 -0.94
N PHE A 154 17.31 2.88 0.04
CA PHE A 154 15.96 3.35 0.32
C PHE A 154 16.01 4.64 1.14
N GLU A 155 15.75 5.77 0.48
CA GLU A 155 15.77 7.12 1.09
C GLU A 155 14.62 7.33 2.09
N ASP A 156 13.55 6.56 1.97
CA ASP A 156 12.35 6.74 2.79
C ASP A 156 12.32 5.80 4.00
N LYS A 157 12.77 6.32 5.14
CA LYS A 157 12.73 5.61 6.44
C LYS A 157 11.32 5.49 7.01
N THR A 158 10.34 6.21 6.50
CA THR A 158 8.97 6.19 7.04
C THR A 158 8.27 4.86 6.77
N LEU A 159 8.68 4.15 5.72
CA LEU A 159 8.22 2.79 5.36
C LEU A 159 8.35 1.78 6.50
N ILE A 160 9.36 1.96 7.35
CA ILE A 160 9.65 1.03 8.43
C ILE A 160 8.70 1.24 9.61
N TYR A 161 8.15 2.44 9.82
CA TYR A 161 7.35 2.72 10.99
C TYR A 161 6.05 1.92 11.00
N ASP A 162 5.30 1.94 9.89
CA ASP A 162 4.04 1.19 9.77
C ASP A 162 4.23 -0.32 10.01
N ILE A 163 5.30 -0.91 9.45
CA ILE A 163 5.55 -2.33 9.65
C ILE A 163 6.08 -2.63 11.05
N SER A 164 6.85 -1.71 11.66
CA SER A 164 7.36 -1.90 13.02
C SER A 164 6.21 -1.90 14.02
N ASP A 165 5.29 -0.93 13.93
CA ASP A 165 4.09 -0.86 14.76
C ASP A 165 3.19 -2.10 14.57
N PHE A 166 3.05 -2.56 13.33
CA PHE A 166 2.36 -3.81 13.04
C PHE A 166 3.04 -5.02 13.69
N ILE A 167 4.36 -5.14 13.58
CA ILE A 167 5.10 -6.26 14.17
C ILE A 167 4.97 -6.25 15.70
N GLU A 168 5.14 -5.07 16.32
CA GLU A 168 5.07 -4.91 17.78
C GLU A 168 3.68 -5.22 18.33
N SER A 169 2.62 -4.88 17.58
CA SER A 169 1.24 -5.13 18.00
C SER A 169 0.76 -6.57 17.77
N LYS A 170 1.37 -7.32 16.83
CA LYS A 170 0.88 -8.63 16.40
C LYS A 170 1.72 -9.83 16.86
N TYR A 171 3.02 -9.66 17.06
CA TYR A 171 3.91 -10.79 17.35
C TYR A 171 4.34 -10.85 18.81
N SER A 172 4.62 -12.08 19.27
CA SER A 172 5.12 -12.32 20.63
C SER A 172 6.50 -11.72 20.84
N PHE A 173 6.84 -11.44 22.10
CA PHE A 173 8.15 -10.90 22.50
C PHE A 173 9.33 -11.68 21.89
N ASN A 174 9.25 -13.01 21.82
CA ASN A 174 10.33 -13.84 21.26
C ASN A 174 10.54 -13.59 19.76
N LYS A 175 9.45 -13.50 18.99
CA LYS A 175 9.50 -13.20 17.56
C LYS A 175 9.96 -11.76 17.30
N LEU A 176 9.47 -10.81 18.09
CA LEU A 176 9.92 -9.42 18.03
C LEU A 176 11.42 -9.30 18.32
N ASN A 177 11.90 -9.92 19.40
CA ASN A 177 13.30 -9.86 19.80
C ASN A 177 14.21 -10.54 18.76
N TYR A 178 13.74 -11.61 18.13
CA TYR A 178 14.42 -12.23 17.00
C TYR A 178 14.60 -11.24 15.83
N LEU A 179 13.53 -10.55 15.41
CA LEU A 179 13.60 -9.55 14.33
C LEU A 179 14.48 -8.35 14.71
N LYS A 180 14.41 -7.88 15.97
CA LYS A 180 15.27 -6.81 16.52
C LYS A 180 16.75 -7.17 16.47
N THR A 181 17.08 -8.40 16.83
CA THR A 181 18.47 -8.89 16.79
C THR A 181 18.97 -9.07 15.35
N LYS A 182 18.11 -9.58 14.45
CA LYS A 182 18.48 -9.87 13.06
C LYS A 182 18.58 -8.62 12.19
N PHE A 183 17.77 -7.60 12.47
CA PHE A 183 17.65 -6.39 11.68
C PHE A 183 17.76 -5.11 12.54
N PRO A 184 18.90 -4.86 13.21
CA PRO A 184 19.00 -3.80 14.22
C PRO A 184 18.86 -2.38 13.68
N LEU A 185 19.06 -2.14 12.38
CA LEU A 185 18.98 -0.81 11.76
C LEU A 185 17.54 -0.36 11.45
N ILE A 186 16.56 -1.24 11.69
CA ILE A 186 15.14 -1.01 11.41
C ILE A 186 14.43 -0.39 12.62
N TRP A 187 14.99 -0.58 13.82
CA TRP A 187 14.39 -0.21 15.10
C TRP A 187 15.04 1.04 15.70
#